data_AF-A0A3D3F4F6-F1
#
_entry.id   AF-A0A3D3F4F6-F1
#
_cell.length_a   1.000
_cell.length_b   1.000
_cell.length_c   1.000
_cell.angle_alpha   90.00
_cell.angle_beta   90.00
_cell.angle_gamma   90.00
#
_symmetry.space_group_name_H-M   'P 1'
#
loop_
_entity.id
_entity.type
_entity.pdbx_description
1 polymer ?
#
loop_
_entity_poly.entity_id
_entity_poly.type
_entity_poly.pdbx_seq_one_letter_code
_entity_poly.pdbx_strand_id
1 'polypeptide(L)'
;MDEYRNLTPAEIQRLEQNGCSCDNWVRVFVKDRFDPSYVSKSHFSGDIRLGVFEKEFHLAGGLRKHSGIHCAVIHHCRIGDNVVIENVQNYLANYDIGNDCFIQNIDVLLVDGKTTFGNGTAVNVLNETGGREVHITDKLSAHFAYIYSLYRHRPQLIARMKSIIDFYCEKHASDRGTVGDHCMIVNVGYIKNVRIGPYCKITGAMKLKNGSINSNEAAPVYIGRSVIAQDFIISSGSRVEGGSNIHRCFVGQACELDHHYTAS
;
A
#
# COMPACT_ATOMS: atom_id res chain seq x y z
N MET A 1 -6.28 15.12 20.17
CA MET A 1 -6.50 14.70 18.78
C MET A 1 -6.37 15.95 17.96
N ASP A 2 -5.40 16.03 17.06
CA ASP A 2 -5.31 17.19 16.17
C ASP A 2 -6.50 17.15 15.22
N GLU A 3 -7.34 18.17 15.29
CA GLU A 3 -8.55 18.25 14.48
C GLU A 3 -8.19 18.71 13.06
N TYR A 4 -8.94 18.25 12.07
CA TYR A 4 -8.76 18.70 10.69
C TYR A 4 -9.62 19.94 10.46
N ARG A 5 -8.99 21.05 10.07
CA ARG A 5 -9.65 22.31 9.69
C ARG A 5 -9.59 22.53 8.18
N ASN A 6 -10.41 23.45 7.67
CA ASN A 6 -10.26 23.96 6.31
C ASN A 6 -8.97 24.80 6.18
N LEU A 7 -8.47 24.90 4.95
CA LEU A 7 -7.47 25.92 4.61
C LEU A 7 -8.02 27.33 4.82
N THR A 8 -7.17 28.22 5.33
CA THR A 8 -7.42 29.66 5.36
C THR A 8 -7.15 30.31 4.00
N PRO A 9 -7.73 31.49 3.69
CA PRO A 9 -7.45 32.19 2.43
C PRO A 9 -5.97 32.47 2.18
N ALA A 10 -5.19 32.73 3.25
CA ALA A 10 -3.76 32.98 3.15
C ALA A 10 -2.96 31.70 2.81
N GLU A 11 -3.36 30.54 3.33
CA GLU A 11 -2.75 29.26 2.97
C GLU A 11 -3.08 28.87 1.54
N ILE A 12 -4.32 29.07 1.09
CA ILE A 12 -4.73 28.85 -0.31
C ILE A 12 -3.87 29.71 -1.25
N GLN A 13 -3.77 31.02 -0.98
CA GLN A 13 -2.94 31.93 -1.78
C GLN A 13 -1.46 31.51 -1.81
N ARG A 14 -0.92 31.00 -0.69
CA ARG A 14 0.45 30.47 -0.64
C ARG A 14 0.62 29.21 -1.49
N LEU A 15 -0.33 28.29 -1.44
CA LEU A 15 -0.31 27.07 -2.26
C LEU A 15 -0.34 27.42 -3.76
N GLU A 16 -1.21 28.34 -4.16
CA GLU A 16 -1.30 28.82 -5.55
C GLU A 16 0.00 29.52 -6.00
N GLN A 17 0.61 30.36 -5.15
CA GLN A 17 1.94 30.96 -5.40
C GLN A 17 3.06 29.92 -5.52
N ASN A 18 2.97 28.83 -4.76
CA ASN A 18 3.90 27.69 -4.84
C ASN A 18 3.65 26.81 -6.08
N GLY A 19 2.73 27.20 -6.97
CA GLY A 19 2.38 26.48 -8.20
C GLY A 19 1.44 25.30 -7.99
N CYS A 20 0.75 25.22 -6.85
CA CYS A 20 -0.29 24.22 -6.64
C CYS A 20 -1.62 24.64 -7.27
N SER A 21 -2.47 23.65 -7.54
CA SER A 21 -3.85 23.84 -8.00
C SER A 21 -4.77 22.84 -7.32
N CYS A 22 -6.06 23.15 -7.26
CA CYS A 22 -7.06 22.24 -6.73
C CYS A 22 -8.40 22.41 -7.44
N ASP A 23 -9.13 21.32 -7.65
CA ASP A 23 -10.50 21.36 -8.18
C ASP A 23 -11.46 22.10 -7.23
N ASN A 24 -11.26 21.95 -5.92
CA ASN A 24 -12.08 22.61 -4.90
C ASN A 24 -11.35 22.63 -3.54
N TRP A 25 -10.77 23.78 -3.18
CA TRP A 25 -10.08 23.98 -1.90
C TRP A 25 -10.94 23.70 -0.66
N VAL A 26 -12.28 23.76 -0.74
CA VAL A 26 -13.20 23.43 0.37
C VAL A 26 -13.17 21.94 0.73
N ARG A 27 -12.65 21.07 -0.16
CA ARG A 27 -12.46 19.63 0.10
C ARG A 27 -11.04 19.30 0.60
N VAL A 28 -10.21 20.32 0.83
CA VAL A 28 -8.84 20.16 1.33
C VAL A 28 -8.78 20.57 2.80
N PHE A 29 -8.57 19.58 3.66
CA PHE A 29 -8.46 19.76 5.10
C PHE A 29 -7.02 19.58 5.57
N VAL A 30 -6.60 20.37 6.55
CA VAL A 30 -5.25 20.37 7.10
C VAL A 30 -5.29 20.34 8.62
N LYS A 31 -4.22 19.86 9.27
CA LYS A 31 -4.04 20.03 10.72
C LYS A 31 -3.70 21.48 11.08
N ASP A 32 -3.91 21.85 12.35
CA ASP A 32 -3.71 23.22 12.83
C ASP A 32 -2.33 23.81 12.50
N ARG A 33 -1.26 23.03 12.69
CA ARG A 33 0.15 23.43 12.48
C ARG A 33 0.67 23.13 11.06
N PHE A 34 -0.23 23.04 10.06
CA PHE A 34 0.14 22.88 8.67
C PHE A 34 0.89 24.12 8.14
N ASP A 35 2.02 23.90 7.47
CA ASP A 35 2.75 24.95 6.76
C ASP A 35 2.69 24.70 5.24
N PRO A 36 1.98 25.54 4.46
CA PRO A 36 1.91 25.41 3.00
C PRO A 36 3.25 25.63 2.29
N SER A 37 4.27 26.16 2.96
CA SER A 37 5.61 26.39 2.39
C SER A 37 6.30 25.11 1.92
N TYR A 38 5.95 23.97 2.51
CA TYR A 38 6.45 22.64 2.14
C TYR A 38 5.60 21.92 1.08
N VAL A 39 4.62 22.61 0.50
CA VAL A 39 3.74 22.08 -0.55
C VAL A 39 3.87 22.94 -1.81
N SER A 40 4.28 22.35 -2.93
CA SER A 40 4.56 23.08 -4.17
C SER A 40 4.38 22.25 -5.44
N LYS A 41 4.04 22.92 -6.55
CA LYS A 41 3.85 22.35 -7.90
C LYS A 41 2.91 21.13 -7.95
N SER A 42 1.91 21.07 -7.07
CA SER A 42 1.07 19.88 -6.87
C SER A 42 -0.41 20.15 -7.13
N HIS A 43 -1.09 19.19 -7.75
CA HIS A 43 -2.51 19.25 -8.07
C HIS A 43 -3.32 18.33 -7.13
N PHE A 44 -4.42 18.87 -6.59
CA PHE A 44 -5.27 18.22 -5.61
C PHE A 44 -6.72 18.06 -6.10
N SER A 45 -7.29 16.86 -6.00
CA SER A 45 -8.70 16.61 -6.36
C SER A 45 -9.38 15.63 -5.41
N GLY A 46 -10.72 15.64 -5.36
CA GLY A 46 -11.51 14.87 -4.39
C GLY A 46 -11.34 15.37 -2.94
N ASP A 47 -11.58 14.52 -1.95
CA ASP A 47 -11.35 14.87 -0.53
C ASP A 47 -9.90 14.64 -0.13
N ILE A 48 -9.20 15.71 0.23
CA ILE A 48 -7.80 15.68 0.64
C ILE A 48 -7.68 16.00 2.13
N ARG A 49 -6.83 15.25 2.83
CA ARG A 49 -6.47 15.51 4.24
C ARG A 49 -4.96 15.51 4.39
N LEU A 50 -4.37 16.60 4.87
CA LEU A 50 -2.91 16.75 5.02
C LEU A 50 -2.52 16.86 6.50
N GLY A 51 -1.50 16.11 6.91
CA GLY A 51 -0.84 16.25 8.21
C GLY A 51 0.10 17.45 8.26
N VAL A 52 0.96 17.50 9.28
CA VAL A 52 2.01 18.54 9.41
C VAL A 52 3.31 18.11 8.71
N PHE A 53 4.16 19.07 8.35
CA PHE A 53 5.49 18.81 7.78
C PHE A 53 6.54 19.49 8.65
N GLU A 54 7.10 18.76 9.63
CA GLU A 54 8.00 19.32 10.67
C GLU A 54 9.36 18.62 10.76
N LYS A 55 9.49 17.43 10.16
CA LYS A 55 10.73 16.63 10.20
C LYS A 55 11.52 16.67 8.90
N GLU A 56 12.80 16.36 9.04
CA GLU A 56 13.70 16.01 7.93
C GLU A 56 14.04 14.51 7.93
N PHE A 57 14.23 13.99 6.73
CA PHE A 57 14.75 12.65 6.46
C PHE A 57 16.25 12.72 6.13
N HIS A 58 17.01 11.81 6.74
CA HIS A 58 18.42 11.60 6.43
C HIS A 58 18.54 10.41 5.48
N LEU A 59 18.98 10.68 4.25
CA LEU A 59 19.13 9.68 3.19
C LEU A 59 20.60 9.26 3.04
N ALA A 60 20.82 8.14 2.36
CA ALA A 60 22.16 7.66 2.03
C ALA A 60 22.98 8.74 1.28
N GLY A 61 24.28 8.80 1.56
CA GLY A 61 25.15 9.87 1.04
C GLY A 61 25.06 11.20 1.80
N GLY A 62 24.34 11.26 2.92
CA GLY A 62 24.25 12.46 3.78
C GLY A 62 23.25 13.50 3.29
N LEU A 63 22.44 13.19 2.27
CA LEU A 63 21.39 14.06 1.78
C LEU A 63 20.30 14.23 2.86
N ARG A 64 20.09 15.48 3.28
CA ARG A 64 18.97 15.88 4.15
C ARG A 64 17.81 16.36 3.29
N LYS A 65 16.59 15.98 3.67
CA LYS A 65 15.39 16.28 2.88
C LYS A 65 14.19 16.53 3.79
N HIS A 66 13.57 17.69 3.67
CA HIS A 66 12.42 18.03 4.50
C HIS A 66 11.17 17.25 4.09
N SER A 67 10.28 16.96 5.04
CA SER A 67 8.92 16.49 4.77
C SER A 67 8.11 17.54 3.99
N GLY A 68 7.16 17.10 3.17
CA GLY A 68 6.44 17.96 2.23
C GLY A 68 5.94 17.24 0.99
N ILE A 69 5.27 17.99 0.12
CA ILE A 69 4.69 17.50 -1.15
C ILE A 69 5.20 18.37 -2.30
N HIS A 70 6.04 17.80 -3.18
CA HIS A 70 6.60 18.52 -4.33
C HIS A 70 6.28 17.81 -5.64
N CYS A 71 5.72 18.54 -6.62
CA CYS A 71 5.49 18.01 -7.98
C CYS A 71 4.65 16.72 -7.96
N ALA A 72 3.37 16.81 -7.53
CA ALA A 72 2.52 15.64 -7.43
C ALA A 72 1.04 15.84 -7.79
N VAL A 73 0.41 14.81 -8.34
CA VAL A 73 -1.04 14.73 -8.59
C VAL A 73 -1.67 13.77 -7.59
N ILE A 74 -2.55 14.28 -6.73
CA ILE A 74 -3.09 13.56 -5.58
C ILE A 74 -4.62 13.65 -5.59
N HIS A 75 -5.28 12.49 -5.63
CA HIS A 75 -6.73 12.36 -5.68
C HIS A 75 -7.29 11.62 -4.46
N HIS A 76 -8.23 12.23 -3.74
CA HIS A 76 -9.01 11.61 -2.67
C HIS A 76 -8.17 10.87 -1.60
N CYS A 77 -7.05 11.48 -1.17
CA CYS A 77 -6.10 10.86 -0.24
C CYS A 77 -6.07 11.53 1.14
N ARG A 78 -5.77 10.72 2.17
CA ARG A 78 -5.32 11.21 3.47
C ARG A 78 -3.82 10.98 3.57
N ILE A 79 -3.08 12.00 3.97
CA ILE A 79 -1.64 12.01 4.15
C ILE A 79 -1.37 12.33 5.61
N GLY A 80 -0.61 11.46 6.28
CA GLY A 80 -0.21 11.62 7.67
C GLY A 80 0.81 12.75 7.88
N ASP A 81 1.33 12.82 9.10
CA ASP A 81 2.36 13.78 9.47
C ASP A 81 3.73 13.37 8.94
N ASN A 82 4.56 14.35 8.60
CA ASN A 82 5.95 14.18 8.21
C ASN A 82 6.17 13.26 7.00
N VAL A 83 5.22 13.24 6.07
CA VAL A 83 5.35 12.48 4.82
C VAL A 83 6.15 13.28 3.80
N VAL A 84 7.04 12.61 3.07
CA VAL A 84 7.64 13.12 1.82
C VAL A 84 6.85 12.50 0.66
N ILE A 85 6.28 13.32 -0.23
CA ILE A 85 5.74 12.88 -1.52
C ILE A 85 6.37 13.74 -2.62
N GLU A 86 7.22 13.15 -3.46
CA GLU A 86 7.90 13.93 -4.51
C GLU A 86 7.90 13.32 -5.91
N ASN A 87 7.80 14.21 -6.91
CA ASN A 87 7.95 13.93 -8.34
C ASN A 87 7.05 12.78 -8.82
N VAL A 88 5.78 12.80 -8.41
CA VAL A 88 4.75 11.85 -8.87
C VAL A 88 4.52 12.12 -10.36
N GLN A 89 5.03 11.21 -11.21
CA GLN A 89 5.02 11.36 -12.67
C GLN A 89 3.66 11.05 -13.30
N ASN A 90 2.76 10.43 -12.54
CA ASN A 90 1.40 10.11 -12.96
C ASN A 90 0.39 10.55 -11.88
N TYR A 91 -0.13 9.65 -11.04
CA TYR A 91 -0.97 10.06 -9.89
C TYR A 91 -0.90 9.10 -8.69
N LEU A 92 -1.39 9.61 -7.55
CA LEU A 92 -1.71 8.88 -6.33
C LEU A 92 -3.22 9.01 -6.07
N ALA A 93 -3.94 7.90 -5.92
CA ALA A 93 -5.41 7.93 -5.73
C ALA A 93 -5.93 6.95 -4.67
N ASN A 94 -6.90 7.41 -3.86
CA ASN A 94 -7.70 6.58 -2.95
C ASN A 94 -6.87 5.85 -1.87
N TYR A 95 -5.85 6.51 -1.30
CA TYR A 95 -5.07 5.97 -0.16
C TYR A 95 -5.20 6.80 1.11
N ASP A 96 -5.14 6.09 2.23
CA ASP A 96 -4.76 6.63 3.54
C ASP A 96 -3.29 6.27 3.80
N ILE A 97 -2.42 7.27 3.81
CA ILE A 97 -0.98 7.16 4.04
C ILE A 97 -0.68 7.57 5.49
N GLY A 98 0.03 6.71 6.20
CA GLY A 98 0.48 6.92 7.58
C GLY A 98 1.55 8.01 7.71
N ASN A 99 2.04 8.16 8.93
CA ASN A 99 3.03 9.17 9.30
C ASN A 99 4.45 8.71 8.89
N ASP A 100 5.37 9.67 8.81
CA ASP A 100 6.81 9.42 8.61
C ASP A 100 7.13 8.57 7.36
N CYS A 101 6.25 8.59 6.36
CA CYS A 101 6.41 7.87 5.11
C CYS A 101 7.28 8.65 4.11
N PHE A 102 8.05 7.93 3.30
CA PHE A 102 8.89 8.49 2.26
C PHE A 102 8.50 7.92 0.89
N ILE A 103 7.91 8.75 0.03
CA ILE A 103 7.36 8.38 -1.27
C ILE A 103 8.01 9.25 -2.37
N GLN A 104 8.68 8.62 -3.34
CA GLN A 104 9.40 9.36 -4.39
C GLN A 104 9.32 8.69 -5.77
N ASN A 105 9.05 9.50 -6.80
CA ASN A 105 8.95 9.15 -8.22
C ASN A 105 7.94 8.01 -8.53
N ILE A 106 6.65 8.35 -8.54
CA ILE A 106 5.53 7.38 -8.64
C ILE A 106 4.80 7.39 -10.01
N ASP A 107 4.39 6.21 -10.46
CA ASP A 107 3.65 5.90 -11.69
C ASP A 107 3.09 4.46 -11.63
N VAL A 108 1.94 4.11 -11.04
CA VAL A 108 0.85 4.83 -10.36
C VAL A 108 0.57 4.05 -9.07
N LEU A 109 0.19 4.72 -7.98
CA LEU A 109 -0.33 4.07 -6.76
C LEU A 109 -1.81 4.38 -6.60
N LEU A 110 -2.69 3.38 -6.85
CA LEU A 110 -4.14 3.58 -6.85
C LEU A 110 -4.94 2.45 -6.15
N VAL A 111 -6.15 2.77 -5.70
CA VAL A 111 -7.22 1.79 -5.51
C VAL A 111 -8.38 2.14 -6.44
N ASP A 112 -8.89 1.14 -7.14
CA ASP A 112 -9.98 1.26 -8.11
C ASP A 112 -10.97 0.12 -7.88
N GLY A 113 -12.22 0.53 -7.60
CA GLY A 113 -13.31 -0.33 -7.12
C GLY A 113 -13.11 -0.84 -5.68
N LYS A 114 -14.19 -1.38 -5.10
CA LYS A 114 -14.12 -2.13 -3.85
C LYS A 114 -13.30 -3.42 -4.07
N THR A 115 -12.29 -3.64 -3.25
CA THR A 115 -11.34 -4.75 -3.38
C THR A 115 -11.01 -5.38 -2.02
N THR A 116 -10.63 -6.67 -2.02
CA THR A 116 -10.20 -7.43 -0.83
C THR A 116 -8.68 -7.48 -0.68
N PHE A 117 -7.93 -6.79 -1.55
CA PHE A 117 -6.46 -6.71 -1.47
C PHE A 117 -5.80 -8.10 -1.46
N GLY A 118 -6.16 -8.95 -2.42
CA GLY A 118 -5.67 -10.33 -2.55
C GLY A 118 -6.33 -11.36 -1.61
N ASN A 119 -7.02 -10.93 -0.55
CA ASN A 119 -7.71 -11.86 0.36
C ASN A 119 -8.87 -12.56 -0.34
N GLY A 120 -8.98 -13.87 -0.15
CA GLY A 120 -9.97 -14.72 -0.81
C GLY A 120 -9.51 -15.31 -2.15
N THR A 121 -8.32 -14.93 -2.64
CA THR A 121 -7.74 -15.50 -3.87
C THR A 121 -7.54 -17.00 -3.73
N ALA A 122 -8.05 -17.78 -4.67
CA ALA A 122 -7.81 -19.22 -4.76
C ALA A 122 -6.40 -19.52 -5.28
N VAL A 123 -5.67 -20.40 -4.58
CA VAL A 123 -4.30 -20.79 -4.88
C VAL A 123 -4.19 -22.32 -4.95
N ASN A 124 -3.56 -22.84 -6.00
CA ASN A 124 -3.34 -24.27 -6.17
C ASN A 124 -2.17 -24.75 -5.31
N VAL A 125 -2.44 -25.60 -4.30
CA VAL A 125 -1.39 -26.16 -3.42
C VAL A 125 -0.98 -27.60 -3.78
N LEU A 126 -1.80 -28.31 -4.57
CA LEU A 126 -1.57 -29.71 -4.97
C LEU A 126 -2.04 -29.90 -6.42
N ASN A 127 -1.17 -29.54 -7.37
CA ASN A 127 -1.52 -29.36 -8.79
C ASN A 127 -1.80 -30.67 -9.56
N GLU A 128 -1.56 -31.83 -8.94
CA GLU A 128 -1.64 -33.16 -9.56
C GLU A 128 -3.06 -33.73 -9.64
N THR A 129 -4.04 -33.18 -8.91
CA THR A 129 -5.40 -33.76 -8.80
C THR A 129 -6.56 -32.81 -9.05
N GLY A 130 -6.32 -31.50 -9.18
CA GLY A 130 -7.35 -30.48 -9.39
C GLY A 130 -8.34 -30.31 -8.22
N GLY A 131 -8.90 -29.10 -8.06
CA GLY A 131 -9.90 -28.83 -7.02
C GLY A 131 -9.39 -29.07 -5.60
N ARG A 132 -8.14 -28.68 -5.31
CA ARG A 132 -7.54 -28.60 -3.97
C ARG A 132 -7.00 -27.19 -3.73
N GLU A 133 -7.77 -26.18 -4.15
CA GLU A 133 -7.40 -24.78 -4.00
C GLU A 133 -7.57 -24.32 -2.54
N VAL A 134 -6.61 -23.55 -2.04
CA VAL A 134 -6.71 -22.85 -0.75
C VAL A 134 -6.98 -21.38 -1.02
N HIS A 135 -7.97 -20.80 -0.36
CA HIS A 135 -8.25 -19.36 -0.48
C HIS A 135 -7.37 -18.62 0.54
N ILE A 136 -6.48 -17.75 0.05
CA ILE A 136 -5.46 -17.11 0.88
C ILE A 136 -6.02 -15.90 1.64
N THR A 137 -5.59 -15.71 2.88
CA THR A 137 -5.93 -14.54 3.70
C THR A 137 -4.76 -14.11 4.58
N ASP A 138 -4.78 -12.88 5.09
CA ASP A 138 -3.78 -12.37 6.05
C ASP A 138 -3.69 -13.18 7.36
N LYS A 139 -4.66 -14.08 7.59
CA LYS A 139 -4.77 -14.97 8.75
C LYS A 139 -4.65 -16.46 8.38
N LEU A 140 -4.24 -16.77 7.15
CA LEU A 140 -4.00 -18.15 6.73
C LEU A 140 -2.87 -18.75 7.57
N SER A 141 -3.13 -19.94 8.13
CA SER A 141 -2.13 -20.75 8.84
C SER A 141 -1.93 -22.08 8.13
N ALA A 142 -0.78 -22.72 8.34
CA ALA A 142 -0.50 -24.06 7.79
C ALA A 142 -1.58 -25.09 8.20
N HIS A 143 -2.06 -25.03 9.45
CA HIS A 143 -3.14 -25.88 9.95
C HIS A 143 -4.46 -25.64 9.18
N PHE A 144 -4.83 -24.38 8.94
CA PHE A 144 -6.02 -24.05 8.17
C PHE A 144 -5.90 -24.55 6.71
N ALA A 145 -4.76 -24.28 6.06
CA ALA A 145 -4.49 -24.73 4.69
C ALA A 145 -4.51 -26.26 4.55
N TYR A 146 -3.91 -26.98 5.50
CA TYR A 146 -3.90 -28.44 5.57
C TYR A 146 -5.32 -29.01 5.68
N ILE A 147 -6.13 -28.48 6.62
CA ILE A 147 -7.51 -28.95 6.80
C ILE A 147 -8.35 -28.64 5.56
N TYR A 148 -8.26 -27.42 5.02
CA TYR A 148 -9.05 -26.95 3.88
C TYR A 148 -8.74 -27.73 2.59
N SER A 149 -7.47 -28.05 2.32
CA SER A 149 -7.05 -28.74 1.10
C SER A 149 -7.26 -30.26 1.13
N LEU A 150 -7.03 -30.92 2.27
CA LEU A 150 -7.05 -32.40 2.36
C LEU A 150 -8.40 -32.98 2.79
N TYR A 151 -9.19 -32.29 3.62
CA TYR A 151 -10.47 -32.81 4.12
C TYR A 151 -11.66 -32.42 3.22
N ARG A 152 -11.40 -32.22 1.91
CA ARG A 152 -12.42 -31.78 0.93
C ARG A 152 -13.67 -32.68 0.84
N HIS A 153 -13.53 -33.95 1.24
CA HIS A 153 -14.62 -34.92 1.34
C HIS A 153 -15.64 -34.61 2.47
N ARG A 154 -15.41 -33.54 3.26
CA ARG A 154 -16.32 -33.05 4.31
C ARG A 154 -16.95 -31.72 3.86
N PRO A 155 -17.97 -31.72 2.98
CA PRO A 155 -18.48 -30.50 2.34
C PRO A 155 -18.99 -29.46 3.36
N GLN A 156 -19.59 -29.89 4.46
CA GLN A 156 -20.03 -28.98 5.54
C GLN A 156 -18.86 -28.26 6.23
N LEU A 157 -17.72 -28.94 6.43
CA LEU A 157 -16.52 -28.34 7.02
C LEU A 157 -15.93 -27.29 6.06
N ILE A 158 -15.78 -27.65 4.78
CA ILE A 158 -15.26 -26.72 3.76
C ILE A 158 -16.17 -25.50 3.62
N ALA A 159 -17.50 -25.68 3.58
CA ALA A 159 -18.45 -24.56 3.54
C ALA A 159 -18.32 -23.62 4.74
N ARG A 160 -18.14 -24.17 5.96
CA ARG A 160 -17.93 -23.35 7.17
C ARG A 160 -16.58 -22.64 7.14
N MET A 161 -15.49 -23.32 6.76
CA MET A 161 -14.18 -22.70 6.62
C MET A 161 -14.17 -21.60 5.55
N LYS A 162 -14.85 -21.81 4.42
CA LYS A 162 -15.04 -20.78 3.40
C LYS A 162 -15.81 -19.59 3.94
N SER A 163 -16.89 -19.81 4.71
CA SER A 163 -17.65 -18.69 5.30
C SER A 163 -16.83 -17.81 6.26
N ILE A 164 -15.78 -18.36 6.91
CA ILE A 164 -14.82 -17.60 7.72
C ILE A 164 -13.92 -16.73 6.82
N ILE A 165 -13.47 -17.27 5.68
CA ILE A 165 -12.70 -16.53 4.67
C ILE A 165 -13.56 -15.42 4.07
N ASP A 166 -14.77 -15.74 3.60
CA ASP A 166 -15.70 -14.80 2.98
C ASP A 166 -16.04 -13.64 3.95
N PHE A 167 -16.26 -13.94 5.24
CA PHE A 167 -16.46 -12.93 6.29
C PHE A 167 -15.22 -12.04 6.50
N TYR A 168 -14.01 -12.62 6.51
CA TYR A 168 -12.77 -11.85 6.61
C TYR A 168 -12.58 -10.92 5.40
N CYS A 169 -12.81 -11.44 4.19
CA CYS A 169 -12.72 -10.71 2.95
C CYS A 169 -13.67 -9.52 2.91
N GLU A 170 -14.96 -9.72 3.21
CA GLU A 170 -15.95 -8.63 3.20
C GLU A 170 -15.69 -7.59 4.31
N LYS A 171 -15.27 -8.03 5.51
CA LYS A 171 -14.90 -7.14 6.62
C LYS A 171 -13.72 -6.22 6.28
N HIS A 172 -12.78 -6.69 5.45
CA HIS A 172 -11.58 -5.95 5.06
C HIS A 172 -11.63 -5.44 3.61
N ALA A 173 -12.77 -5.56 2.93
CA ALA A 173 -12.96 -5.03 1.60
C ALA A 173 -13.17 -3.52 1.64
N SER A 174 -12.44 -2.78 0.81
CA SER A 174 -12.53 -1.32 0.75
C SER A 174 -12.25 -0.80 -0.66
N ASP A 175 -12.75 0.38 -0.96
CA ASP A 175 -12.38 1.25 -2.07
C ASP A 175 -11.19 2.17 -1.73
N ARG A 176 -10.72 2.17 -0.48
CA ARG A 176 -9.52 2.89 -0.01
C ARG A 176 -8.40 1.94 0.38
N GLY A 177 -7.20 2.23 -0.09
CA GLY A 177 -5.98 1.52 0.28
C GLY A 177 -5.31 2.13 1.51
N THR A 178 -4.40 1.38 2.13
CA THR A 178 -3.62 1.85 3.29
C THR A 178 -2.13 1.67 3.06
N VAL A 179 -1.35 2.70 3.37
CA VAL A 179 0.11 2.62 3.57
C VAL A 179 0.37 2.94 5.05
N GLY A 180 0.90 1.98 5.81
CA GLY A 180 1.19 2.17 7.23
C GLY A 180 2.34 3.14 7.50
N ASP A 181 2.52 3.53 8.76
CA ASP A 181 3.58 4.45 9.18
C ASP A 181 5.00 3.94 8.81
N HIS A 182 5.96 4.86 8.68
CA HIS A 182 7.38 4.59 8.42
C HIS A 182 7.67 3.79 7.12
N CYS A 183 6.76 3.76 6.16
CA CYS A 183 6.99 3.11 4.87
C CYS A 183 7.93 3.92 3.97
N MET A 184 8.78 3.24 3.21
CA MET A 184 9.65 3.83 2.19
C MET A 184 9.33 3.24 0.82
N ILE A 185 8.79 4.04 -0.10
CA ILE A 185 8.35 3.64 -1.44
C ILE A 185 9.08 4.52 -2.46
N VAL A 186 10.09 3.96 -3.14
CA VAL A 186 10.97 4.71 -4.05
C VAL A 186 11.01 4.07 -5.43
N ASN A 187 10.65 4.85 -6.44
CA ASN A 187 10.58 4.52 -7.87
C ASN A 187 9.69 3.30 -8.17
N VAL A 188 8.41 3.54 -8.43
CA VAL A 188 7.37 2.52 -8.69
C VAL A 188 6.37 3.11 -9.67
N GLY A 189 5.98 2.51 -10.81
CA GLY A 189 6.10 1.11 -11.22
C GLY A 189 4.85 0.27 -10.88
N TYR A 190 3.67 0.87 -10.99
CA TYR A 190 2.33 0.30 -10.82
C TYR A 190 2.06 -0.51 -9.53
N ILE A 191 1.29 0.09 -8.63
CA ILE A 191 0.63 -0.59 -7.52
C ILE A 191 -0.87 -0.30 -7.58
N LYS A 192 -1.68 -1.34 -7.84
CA LYS A 192 -3.15 -1.25 -7.84
C LYS A 192 -3.76 -2.18 -6.81
N ASN A 193 -4.66 -1.66 -5.97
CA ASN A 193 -5.45 -2.46 -5.03
C ASN A 193 -4.53 -3.26 -4.08
N VAL A 194 -3.58 -2.58 -3.42
CA VAL A 194 -2.66 -3.20 -2.46
C VAL A 194 -2.74 -2.52 -1.10
N ARG A 195 -2.74 -3.29 -0.01
CA ARG A 195 -2.49 -2.76 1.35
C ARG A 195 -1.04 -2.98 1.74
N ILE A 196 -0.41 -1.96 2.29
CA ILE A 196 0.99 -1.94 2.68
C ILE A 196 1.06 -1.69 4.18
N GLY A 197 1.50 -2.69 4.95
CA GLY A 197 1.72 -2.57 6.39
C GLY A 197 2.90 -1.66 6.74
N PRO A 198 2.98 -1.16 7.98
CA PRO A 198 3.99 -0.18 8.39
C PRO A 198 5.43 -0.74 8.30
N TYR A 199 6.41 0.17 8.24
CA TYR A 199 7.85 -0.11 8.05
C TYR A 199 8.20 -0.89 6.76
N CYS A 200 7.27 -1.01 5.81
CA CYS A 200 7.54 -1.67 4.54
C CYS A 200 8.49 -0.85 3.67
N LYS A 201 9.42 -1.53 2.99
CA LYS A 201 10.36 -0.91 2.05
C LYS A 201 10.12 -1.47 0.65
N ILE A 202 9.74 -0.61 -0.28
CA ILE A 202 9.53 -0.93 -1.70
C ILE A 202 10.48 -0.09 -2.52
N THR A 203 11.38 -0.73 -3.27
CA THR A 203 12.38 -0.04 -4.10
C THR A 203 12.43 -0.62 -5.51
N GLY A 204 11.92 0.10 -6.51
CA GLY A 204 12.00 -0.30 -7.92
C GLY A 204 11.00 -1.36 -8.38
N ALA A 205 9.86 -1.55 -7.69
CA ALA A 205 8.86 -2.54 -8.08
C ALA A 205 8.12 -2.12 -9.37
N MET A 206 7.88 -3.05 -10.30
CA MET A 206 7.27 -2.76 -11.63
C MET A 206 6.12 -3.71 -12.00
N LYS A 207 5.33 -4.18 -11.02
CA LYS A 207 3.85 -4.32 -11.06
C LYS A 207 3.36 -5.15 -9.87
N LEU A 208 2.79 -4.50 -8.85
CA LEU A 208 2.05 -5.18 -7.78
C LEU A 208 0.54 -4.93 -7.97
N LYS A 209 -0.27 -5.99 -7.93
CA LYS A 209 -1.73 -5.87 -8.13
C LYS A 209 -2.52 -6.82 -7.25
N ASN A 210 -3.57 -6.31 -6.60
CA ASN A 210 -4.51 -7.08 -5.78
C ASN A 210 -3.79 -7.90 -4.70
N GLY A 211 -3.27 -7.25 -3.66
CA GLY A 211 -2.49 -7.97 -2.64
C GLY A 211 -2.33 -7.27 -1.30
N SER A 212 -1.81 -8.00 -0.32
CA SER A 212 -1.56 -7.47 1.03
C SER A 212 -0.12 -7.75 1.47
N ILE A 213 0.58 -6.71 1.91
CA ILE A 213 1.94 -6.77 2.43
C ILE A 213 1.89 -6.57 3.94
N ASN A 214 1.99 -7.66 4.70
CA ASN A 214 1.81 -7.68 6.15
C ASN A 214 3.11 -7.35 6.90
N SER A 215 3.66 -6.16 6.62
CA SER A 215 4.86 -5.60 7.27
C SER A 215 4.57 -5.01 8.65
N ASN A 216 5.58 -4.98 9.54
CA ASN A 216 5.57 -4.29 10.82
C ASN A 216 7.00 -3.95 11.28
N GLU A 217 7.15 -3.19 12.37
CA GLU A 217 8.44 -2.74 12.91
C GLU A 217 9.42 -3.89 13.24
N ALA A 218 8.94 -4.93 13.92
CA ALA A 218 9.77 -6.06 14.37
C ALA A 218 10.13 -7.03 13.24
N ALA A 219 9.33 -7.07 12.18
CA ALA A 219 9.49 -7.95 11.04
C ALA A 219 9.06 -7.23 9.74
N PRO A 220 9.86 -6.26 9.25
CA PRO A 220 9.54 -5.47 8.07
C PRO A 220 9.60 -6.31 6.80
N VAL A 221 8.78 -5.96 5.81
CA VAL A 221 8.83 -6.59 4.47
C VAL A 221 9.61 -5.69 3.50
N TYR A 222 10.50 -6.31 2.72
CA TYR A 222 11.21 -5.64 1.63
C TYR A 222 10.78 -6.18 0.27
N ILE A 223 10.38 -5.27 -0.63
CA ILE A 223 10.12 -5.53 -2.04
C ILE A 223 11.21 -4.84 -2.88
N GLY A 224 12.03 -5.64 -3.54
CA GLY A 224 13.11 -5.19 -4.39
C GLY A 224 12.69 -4.83 -5.82
N ARG A 225 13.72 -4.70 -6.67
CA ARG A 225 13.56 -4.20 -8.04
C ARG A 225 12.94 -5.24 -8.97
N SER A 226 12.17 -4.76 -9.95
CA SER A 226 11.57 -5.55 -11.03
C SER A 226 10.62 -6.67 -10.59
N VAL A 227 10.18 -6.68 -9.33
CA VAL A 227 9.22 -7.66 -8.83
C VAL A 227 7.87 -7.46 -9.51
N ILE A 228 7.30 -8.58 -9.97
CA ILE A 228 5.93 -8.68 -10.49
C ILE A 228 5.13 -9.53 -9.49
N ALA A 229 4.03 -9.00 -8.96
CA ALA A 229 3.16 -9.72 -8.05
C ALA A 229 1.69 -9.49 -8.38
N GLN A 230 0.91 -10.57 -8.55
CA GLN A 230 -0.54 -10.48 -8.74
C GLN A 230 -1.28 -11.45 -7.82
N ASP A 231 -2.38 -10.98 -7.21
CA ASP A 231 -3.30 -11.80 -6.42
C ASP A 231 -2.57 -12.47 -5.24
N PHE A 232 -1.89 -11.67 -4.41
CA PHE A 232 -0.83 -12.15 -3.51
C PHE A 232 -1.03 -11.72 -2.05
N ILE A 233 -0.41 -12.46 -1.12
CA ILE A 233 -0.23 -12.05 0.27
C ILE A 233 1.21 -12.32 0.66
N ILE A 234 1.91 -11.31 1.20
CA ILE A 234 3.28 -11.44 1.71
C ILE A 234 3.26 -11.21 3.22
N SER A 235 3.74 -12.20 3.96
CA SER A 235 3.78 -12.15 5.42
C SER A 235 5.01 -11.40 5.96
N SER A 236 4.97 -11.04 7.24
CA SER A 236 6.00 -10.27 7.94
C SER A 236 7.41 -10.88 7.86
N GLY A 237 8.43 -10.02 7.78
CA GLY A 237 9.85 -10.39 7.77
C GLY A 237 10.36 -10.95 6.44
N SER A 238 9.51 -11.02 5.41
CA SER A 238 9.87 -11.62 4.12
C SER A 238 10.50 -10.61 3.16
N ARG A 239 11.31 -11.13 2.24
CA ARG A 239 12.09 -10.39 1.25
C ARG A 239 11.76 -10.94 -0.14
N VAL A 240 11.25 -10.08 -1.03
CA VAL A 240 10.91 -10.47 -2.41
C VAL A 240 11.61 -9.52 -3.36
N GLU A 241 12.57 -10.00 -4.12
CA GLU A 241 13.45 -9.19 -4.97
C GLU A 241 13.93 -9.96 -6.21
N GLY A 242 15.05 -9.55 -6.82
CA GLY A 242 15.68 -10.28 -7.92
C GLY A 242 14.85 -10.43 -9.19
N GLY A 243 13.87 -9.54 -9.44
CA GLY A 243 12.92 -9.74 -10.54
C GLY A 243 11.97 -10.92 -10.36
N SER A 244 11.73 -11.36 -9.11
CA SER A 244 10.78 -12.45 -8.81
C SER A 244 9.38 -12.16 -9.36
N ASN A 245 8.73 -13.19 -9.89
CA ASN A 245 7.40 -13.12 -10.47
C ASN A 245 6.44 -14.09 -9.75
N ILE A 246 5.48 -13.54 -9.00
CA ILE A 246 4.53 -14.32 -8.20
C ILE A 246 3.08 -14.03 -8.59
N HIS A 247 2.34 -15.06 -8.98
CA HIS A 247 0.92 -14.99 -9.29
C HIS A 247 0.14 -15.91 -8.34
N ARG A 248 -0.98 -15.46 -7.77
CA ARG A 248 -1.82 -16.26 -6.86
C ARG A 248 -0.99 -16.94 -5.76
N CYS A 249 -0.23 -16.16 -5.01
CA CYS A 249 0.78 -16.69 -4.08
C CYS A 249 0.58 -16.19 -2.65
N PHE A 250 0.73 -17.10 -1.68
CA PHE A 250 0.91 -16.77 -0.27
C PHE A 250 2.38 -16.97 0.11
N VAL A 251 3.10 -15.88 0.38
CA VAL A 251 4.46 -15.91 0.88
C VAL A 251 4.40 -15.94 2.40
N GLY A 252 4.98 -16.99 2.99
CA GLY A 252 5.06 -17.19 4.44
C GLY A 252 5.90 -16.12 5.15
N GLN A 253 6.04 -16.26 6.46
CA GLN A 253 6.89 -15.36 7.27
C GLN A 253 8.37 -15.69 7.06
N ALA A 254 9.21 -14.65 7.06
CA ALA A 254 10.67 -14.77 6.90
C ALA A 254 11.12 -15.57 5.66
N CYS A 255 10.37 -15.49 4.56
CA CYS A 255 10.76 -16.10 3.28
C CYS A 255 11.65 -15.14 2.48
N GLU A 256 12.61 -15.68 1.74
CA GLU A 256 13.44 -14.93 0.79
C GLU A 256 13.19 -15.47 -0.62
N LEU A 257 12.72 -14.60 -1.52
CA LEU A 257 12.48 -14.87 -2.95
C LEU A 257 13.35 -13.92 -3.77
N ASP A 258 14.24 -14.47 -4.59
CA ASP A 258 15.26 -13.73 -5.33
C ASP A 258 15.63 -14.50 -6.61
N HIS A 259 16.61 -14.03 -7.39
CA HIS A 259 17.16 -14.72 -8.57
C HIS A 259 16.11 -15.13 -9.62
N HIS A 260 15.15 -14.25 -9.94
CA HIS A 260 14.04 -14.47 -10.88
C HIS A 260 13.11 -15.63 -10.51
N TYR A 261 12.97 -15.95 -9.21
CA TYR A 261 12.03 -16.94 -8.72
C TYR A 261 10.62 -16.73 -9.29
N THR A 262 9.98 -17.80 -9.76
CA THR A 262 8.65 -17.74 -10.40
C THR A 262 7.68 -18.74 -9.76
N ALA A 263 6.47 -18.29 -9.43
CA ALA A 263 5.37 -19.11 -8.92
C ALA A 263 3.98 -18.60 -9.40
N SER A 264 3.00 -19.51 -9.57
CA SER A 264 1.71 -19.24 -10.27
C SER A 264 0.58 -20.23 -9.95
#